data_AF-A0A1Q3GH12-F1
#
_entry.id   AF-A0A1Q3GH12-F1
#
_cell.length_a   1.000
_cell.length_b   1.000
_cell.length_c   1.000
_cell.angle_alpha   90.00
_cell.angle_beta   90.00
_cell.angle_gamma   90.00
#
_symmetry.space_group_name_H-M   'P 1'
#
loop_
_entity.id
_entity.type
_entity.pdbx_description
1 polymer ?
#
loop_
_entity_poly.entity_id
_entity_poly.type
_entity_poly.pdbx_seq_one_letter_code
_entity_poly.pdbx_strand_id
1 'polypeptide(L)'
;MHKLVFLLILVLFNHYIASSQKYYPCDTAKGEYEYQYCFSFEHKRDTSSYKLTQTITPHQIKLRIVDNRGEVQPLIAIQVTNTEDKTSKYIFTDIHGIAKAELKKGAFLLSITNSNYDHFKLEFSITNLEGLYLDLKLGLGPELTIYQIHSKKKLSKKEILEIIQCIRHNQHISFARCSKQGQYYISIQI
;
A
#
# COMPACT_ATOMS: atom_id res chain seq x y z
N MET A 1 -29.06 -32.82 5.60
CA MET A 1 -28.55 -31.75 4.72
C MET A 1 -27.69 -30.70 5.42
N HIS A 2 -27.97 -30.26 6.66
CA HIS A 2 -27.21 -29.18 7.32
C HIS A 2 -25.76 -29.51 7.71
N LYS A 3 -25.45 -30.77 8.08
CA LYS A 3 -24.07 -31.18 8.42
C LYS A 3 -23.10 -31.14 7.23
N LEU A 4 -23.59 -31.37 6.01
CA LEU A 4 -22.78 -31.35 4.79
C LEU A 4 -22.43 -29.91 4.37
N VAL A 5 -23.36 -28.97 4.55
CA VAL A 5 -23.18 -27.54 4.27
C VAL A 5 -22.17 -26.91 5.22
N PHE A 6 -22.21 -27.27 6.51
CA PHE A 6 -21.24 -26.78 7.50
C PHE A 6 -19.81 -27.26 7.22
N LEU A 7 -19.66 -28.51 6.76
CA LEU A 7 -18.36 -29.08 6.37
C LEU A 7 -17.80 -28.38 5.13
N LEU A 8 -18.64 -28.08 4.14
CA LEU A 8 -18.27 -27.36 2.92
C LEU A 8 -17.85 -25.91 3.22
N ILE A 9 -18.53 -25.22 4.14
CA ILE A 9 -18.16 -23.86 4.58
C ILE A 9 -16.81 -23.89 5.31
N LEU A 10 -16.54 -24.89 6.16
CA LEU A 10 -15.25 -25.04 6.85
C LEU A 10 -14.08 -25.37 5.92
N VAL A 11 -14.31 -26.17 4.88
CA VAL A 11 -13.29 -26.47 3.86
C VAL A 11 -13.03 -25.24 2.98
N LEU A 12 -14.08 -24.50 2.60
CA LEU A 12 -13.95 -23.26 1.83
C LEU A 12 -13.28 -22.14 2.65
N PHE A 13 -13.55 -22.02 3.95
CA PHE A 13 -12.84 -21.07 4.84
C PHE A 13 -11.37 -21.44 4.98
N ASN A 14 -11.01 -22.72 5.10
CA ASN A 14 -9.61 -23.14 5.17
C ASN A 14 -8.87 -22.96 3.84
N HIS A 15 -9.55 -23.10 2.69
CA HIS A 15 -8.95 -22.78 1.39
C HIS A 15 -8.77 -21.28 1.19
N TYR A 16 -9.69 -20.45 1.68
CA TYR A 16 -9.61 -18.99 1.56
C TYR A 16 -8.49 -18.37 2.42
N ILE A 17 -8.16 -18.99 3.56
CA ILE A 17 -7.07 -18.54 4.45
C ILE A 17 -5.69 -18.95 3.91
N ALA A 18 -5.62 -19.92 2.99
CA ALA A 18 -4.36 -20.38 2.40
C ALA A 18 -3.84 -19.51 1.24
N SER A 19 -4.58 -18.47 0.82
CA SER A 19 -4.26 -17.66 -0.35
C SER A 19 -4.07 -16.17 -0.02
N SER A 20 -2.84 -15.78 0.32
CA SER A 20 -2.35 -14.40 0.07
C SER A 20 -0.82 -14.28 0.09
N GLN A 21 -0.09 -15.35 -0.26
CA GLN A 21 1.38 -15.33 -0.31
C GLN A 21 1.84 -16.11 -1.53
N LYS A 22 2.31 -15.41 -2.55
CA LYS A 22 3.00 -16.01 -3.69
C LYS A 22 4.50 -15.94 -3.42
N TYR A 23 5.14 -17.09 -3.29
CA TYR A 23 6.60 -17.18 -3.31
C TYR A 23 7.01 -17.76 -4.66
N TYR A 24 8.10 -17.22 -5.21
CA TYR A 24 8.66 -17.68 -6.48
C TYR A 24 10.14 -18.04 -6.28
N PRO A 25 10.65 -19.05 -6.98
CA PRO A 25 12.10 -19.21 -7.15
C PRO A 25 12.64 -17.92 -7.77
N CYS A 26 13.66 -17.33 -7.15
CA CYS A 26 14.35 -16.17 -7.69
C CYS A 26 15.52 -16.62 -8.57
N ASP A 27 15.68 -15.99 -9.73
CA ASP A 27 16.85 -16.20 -10.60
C ASP A 27 17.93 -15.19 -10.22
N THR A 28 18.91 -15.62 -9.42
CA THR A 28 20.20 -14.90 -9.29
C THR A 28 21.37 -15.89 -9.13
N ALA A 29 22.59 -15.40 -9.37
CA ALA A 29 23.81 -16.19 -9.56
C ALA A 29 24.17 -17.11 -8.36
N LYS A 30 24.64 -18.32 -8.68
CA LYS A 30 25.04 -19.36 -7.73
C LYS A 30 26.27 -18.93 -6.90
N GLY A 31 26.11 -18.82 -5.59
CA GLY A 31 27.17 -18.56 -4.60
C GLY A 31 27.17 -19.60 -3.45
N GLU A 32 27.67 -19.25 -2.26
CA GLU A 32 27.74 -20.15 -1.06
C GLU A 32 26.37 -20.70 -0.61
N TYR A 33 25.28 -20.06 -1.02
CA TYR A 33 23.90 -20.45 -0.72
C TYR A 33 23.20 -20.88 -2.01
N GLU A 34 23.14 -22.20 -2.24
CA GLU A 34 22.57 -22.79 -3.47
C GLU A 34 21.05 -22.60 -3.63
N TYR A 35 20.33 -22.28 -2.55
CA TYR A 35 18.87 -22.20 -2.55
C TYR A 35 18.42 -20.80 -2.14
N GLN A 36 17.64 -20.15 -3.01
CA GLN A 36 17.06 -18.84 -2.77
C GLN A 36 15.55 -18.85 -2.94
N TYR A 37 14.86 -18.16 -2.04
CA TYR A 37 13.41 -18.03 -2.04
C TYR A 37 13.02 -16.56 -1.88
N CYS A 38 12.16 -16.06 -2.76
CA CYS A 38 11.69 -14.69 -2.72
C CYS A 38 10.21 -14.62 -2.42
N PHE A 39 9.84 -13.62 -1.63
CA PHE A 39 8.45 -13.29 -1.35
C PHE A 39 8.32 -11.80 -1.00
N SER A 40 7.14 -11.25 -1.27
CA SER A 40 6.69 -9.99 -0.68
C SER A 40 5.41 -10.27 0.11
N PHE A 41 5.12 -9.43 1.09
CA PHE A 41 3.81 -9.48 1.71
C PHE A 41 2.80 -8.79 0.80
N GLU A 42 1.67 -9.44 0.55
CA GLU A 42 0.54 -8.72 -0.02
C GLU A 42 -0.09 -7.90 1.11
N HIS A 43 -0.18 -6.57 0.94
CA HIS A 43 -1.10 -5.80 1.76
C HIS A 43 -2.50 -6.43 1.62
N LYS A 44 -3.28 -6.50 2.70
CA LYS A 44 -4.71 -6.79 2.58
C LYS A 44 -5.24 -5.80 1.56
N ARG A 45 -5.90 -6.29 0.49
CA ARG A 45 -6.57 -5.44 -0.50
C ARG A 45 -7.38 -4.40 0.26
N ASP A 46 -6.95 -3.16 0.16
CA ASP A 46 -7.61 -1.99 0.70
C ASP A 46 -7.70 -0.98 -0.43
N THR A 47 -8.79 -0.24 -0.46
CA THR A 47 -9.07 0.71 -1.52
C THR A 47 -9.11 2.10 -0.95
N SER A 48 -8.50 3.06 -1.65
CA SER A 48 -8.67 4.48 -1.32
C SER A 48 -10.16 4.84 -1.24
N SER A 49 -10.53 5.63 -0.25
CA SER A 49 -11.90 6.13 -0.06
C SER A 49 -11.87 7.61 0.23
N TYR A 50 -12.92 8.33 -0.16
CA TYR A 50 -12.96 9.77 0.00
C TYR A 50 -14.36 10.30 0.28
N LYS A 51 -14.41 11.46 0.92
CA LYS A 51 -15.61 12.28 1.05
C LYS A 51 -15.31 13.69 0.54
N LEU A 52 -16.07 14.12 -0.44
CA LEU A 52 -16.02 15.48 -0.97
C LEU A 52 -17.18 16.29 -0.39
N THR A 53 -16.93 17.52 0.04
CA THR A 53 -17.95 18.41 0.62
C THR A 53 -17.71 19.84 0.15
N GLN A 54 -18.78 20.55 -0.21
CA GLN A 54 -18.71 21.97 -0.55
C GLN A 54 -18.47 22.82 0.69
N THR A 55 -17.79 23.94 0.50
CA THR A 55 -17.51 24.91 1.56
C THR A 55 -17.82 26.31 1.07
N ILE A 56 -18.07 27.22 2.02
CA ILE A 56 -18.37 28.62 1.73
C ILE A 56 -17.14 29.46 1.39
N THR A 57 -15.94 28.87 1.34
CA THR A 57 -14.69 29.58 1.04
C THR A 57 -14.44 29.52 -0.46
N PRO A 58 -14.80 30.55 -1.24
CA PRO A 58 -14.80 30.45 -2.70
C PRO A 58 -13.40 30.19 -3.23
N HIS A 59 -13.31 29.45 -4.33
CA HIS A 59 -12.04 29.24 -5.05
C HIS A 59 -10.97 28.49 -4.23
N GLN A 60 -11.31 27.85 -3.12
CA GLN A 60 -10.36 27.11 -2.30
C GLN A 60 -10.62 25.61 -2.39
N ILE A 61 -9.55 24.83 -2.48
CA ILE A 61 -9.57 23.42 -2.11
C ILE A 61 -8.79 23.22 -0.82
N LYS A 62 -9.37 22.48 0.12
CA LYS A 62 -8.72 21.97 1.33
C LYS A 62 -8.78 20.46 1.32
N LEU A 63 -7.66 19.81 1.59
CA LEU A 63 -7.55 18.37 1.66
C LEU A 63 -7.10 17.97 3.05
N ARG A 64 -7.61 16.84 3.53
CA ARG A 64 -7.07 16.07 4.64
C ARG A 64 -6.75 14.68 4.13
N ILE A 65 -5.52 14.21 4.36
CA ILE A 65 -5.06 12.92 3.90
C ILE A 65 -4.61 12.07 5.10
N VAL A 66 -5.21 10.89 5.21
CA VAL A 66 -4.83 9.84 6.15
C VAL A 66 -4.57 8.53 5.41
N ASP A 67 -3.83 7.61 6.01
CA ASP A 67 -3.71 6.25 5.50
C ASP A 67 -4.88 5.38 5.96
N ASN A 68 -4.86 4.11 5.56
CA ASN A 68 -5.92 3.19 5.91
C ASN A 68 -6.06 2.87 7.41
N ARG A 69 -5.02 3.14 8.20
CA ARG A 69 -4.99 3.02 9.67
C ARG A 69 -5.52 4.28 10.35
N GLY A 70 -5.75 5.36 9.60
CA GLY A 70 -6.17 6.66 10.11
C GLY A 70 -5.01 7.56 10.50
N GLU A 71 -3.77 7.17 10.18
CA GLU A 71 -2.57 7.97 10.46
C GLU A 71 -2.46 9.13 9.48
N VAL A 72 -2.12 10.32 9.99
CA VAL A 72 -1.94 11.52 9.18
C VAL A 72 -0.76 11.36 8.22
N GLN A 73 -0.93 11.82 6.98
CA GLN A 73 0.09 11.68 5.94
C GLN A 73 0.71 13.04 5.57
N PRO A 74 1.85 13.40 6.16
CA PRO A 74 2.56 14.63 5.82
C PRO A 74 3.38 14.49 4.54
N LEU A 75 3.70 15.61 3.91
CA LEU A 75 4.58 15.70 2.74
C LEU A 75 4.12 14.90 1.51
N ILE A 76 2.82 14.62 1.40
CA ILE A 76 2.24 13.99 0.22
C ILE A 76 2.13 15.04 -0.88
N ALA A 77 2.81 14.78 -2.00
CA ALA A 77 2.69 15.57 -3.22
C ALA A 77 1.37 15.26 -3.92
N ILE A 78 0.59 16.31 -4.17
CA ILE A 78 -0.71 16.23 -4.83
C ILE A 78 -0.61 17.08 -6.09
N GLN A 79 -0.79 16.45 -7.24
CA GLN A 79 -0.90 17.16 -8.51
C GLN A 79 -2.35 17.58 -8.73
N VAL A 80 -2.57 18.86 -8.99
CA VAL A 80 -3.87 19.39 -9.41
C VAL A 80 -3.71 19.96 -10.81
N THR A 81 -4.39 19.35 -11.77
CA THR A 81 -4.32 19.71 -13.19
C THR A 81 -5.66 20.31 -13.61
N ASN A 82 -5.64 21.53 -14.14
CA ASN A 82 -6.80 22.10 -14.82
C ASN A 82 -7.02 21.33 -16.13
N THR A 83 -8.22 20.77 -16.31
CA THR A 83 -8.50 19.90 -17.46
C THR A 83 -8.70 20.67 -18.76
N GLU A 84 -9.01 21.97 -18.69
CA GLU A 84 -9.25 22.83 -19.84
C GLU A 84 -7.92 23.31 -20.47
N ASP A 85 -7.08 23.96 -19.67
CA ASP A 85 -5.80 24.55 -20.13
C ASP A 85 -4.58 23.64 -19.94
N LYS A 86 -4.77 22.46 -19.32
CA LYS A 86 -3.74 21.46 -19.01
C LYS A 86 -2.64 21.94 -18.06
N THR A 87 -2.79 23.10 -17.43
CA THR A 87 -1.84 23.58 -16.44
C THR A 87 -1.90 22.72 -15.18
N SER A 88 -0.75 22.46 -14.59
CA SER A 88 -0.62 21.65 -13.38
C SER A 88 0.09 22.41 -12.28
N LYS A 89 -0.32 22.17 -11.05
CA LYS A 89 0.40 22.62 -9.86
C LYS A 89 0.54 21.49 -8.86
N TYR A 90 1.60 21.55 -8.07
CA TYR A 90 1.80 20.65 -6.95
C TYR A 90 1.45 21.37 -5.65
N ILE A 91 0.70 20.68 -4.80
CA ILE A 91 0.43 21.10 -3.42
C ILE A 91 0.83 19.97 -2.50
N PHE A 92 1.24 20.31 -1.28
CA PHE A 92 1.78 19.36 -0.33
C PHE A 92 0.99 19.38 0.96
N THR A 93 0.83 18.22 1.59
CA THR A 93 0.29 18.16 2.94
C THR A 93 1.31 18.65 3.97
N ASP A 94 0.82 19.41 4.94
CA ASP A 94 1.58 19.84 6.12
C ASP A 94 1.76 18.68 7.12
N ILE A 95 2.35 18.98 8.29
CA ILE A 95 2.57 18.01 9.37
C ILE A 95 1.29 17.38 9.93
N HIS A 96 0.12 17.98 9.66
CA HIS A 96 -1.19 17.49 10.08
C HIS A 96 -1.92 16.74 8.95
N GLY A 97 -1.25 16.48 7.83
CA GLY A 97 -1.87 15.86 6.66
C GLY A 97 -2.80 16.79 5.89
N ILE A 98 -2.69 18.12 6.07
CA ILE A 98 -3.58 19.10 5.45
C ILE A 98 -2.89 19.79 4.28
N ALA A 99 -3.53 19.82 3.11
CA ALA A 99 -3.09 20.64 1.97
C ALA A 99 -4.16 21.68 1.63
N LYS A 100 -3.75 22.87 1.20
CA LYS A 100 -4.67 23.94 0.76
C LYS A 100 -4.16 24.60 -0.49
N ALA A 101 -5.09 25.01 -1.36
CA ALA A 101 -4.75 25.74 -2.57
C ALA A 101 -5.89 26.62 -3.03
N GLU A 102 -5.55 27.76 -3.63
CA GLU A 102 -6.50 28.57 -4.38
C GLU A 102 -6.54 28.11 -5.84
N LEU A 103 -7.74 27.91 -6.35
CA LEU A 103 -8.05 27.43 -7.70
C LEU A 103 -9.04 28.39 -8.33
N LYS A 104 -8.74 28.83 -9.56
CA LYS A 104 -9.73 29.53 -10.37
C LYS A 104 -10.92 28.60 -10.65
N LYS A 105 -12.05 29.17 -11.03
CA LYS A 105 -13.18 28.40 -11.56
C LYS A 105 -12.72 27.51 -12.72
N GLY A 106 -13.27 26.31 -12.80
CA GLY A 106 -12.94 25.34 -13.86
C GLY A 106 -13.05 23.90 -13.39
N ALA A 107 -12.78 22.98 -14.32
CA ALA A 107 -12.69 21.55 -14.06
C ALA A 107 -11.23 21.11 -13.82
N PHE A 108 -11.05 20.18 -12.88
CA PHE A 108 -9.75 19.76 -12.39
C PHE A 108 -9.67 18.25 -12.22
N LEU A 109 -8.47 17.72 -12.47
CA LEU A 109 -8.05 16.38 -12.08
C LEU A 109 -7.05 16.50 -10.94
N LEU A 110 -7.39 15.90 -9.80
CA LEU A 110 -6.46 15.64 -8.71
C LEU A 110 -5.80 14.28 -8.90
N SER A 111 -4.49 14.20 -8.75
CA SER A 111 -3.73 12.94 -8.79
C SER A 111 -2.72 12.87 -7.65
N ILE A 112 -2.63 11.70 -7.02
CA ILE A 112 -1.63 11.39 -6.00
C ILE A 112 -0.90 10.11 -6.42
N THR A 113 0.42 10.22 -6.51
CA THR A 113 1.33 9.13 -6.84
C THR A 113 2.38 9.06 -5.75
N ASN A 114 2.42 7.96 -5.01
CA ASN A 114 3.38 7.72 -3.94
C ASN A 114 3.67 6.22 -3.88
N SER A 115 4.93 5.83 -3.71
CA SER A 115 5.33 4.41 -3.70
C SER A 115 4.66 3.57 -2.62
N ASN A 116 4.19 4.21 -1.54
CA ASN A 116 3.59 3.53 -0.40
C ASN A 116 2.06 3.39 -0.52
N TYR A 117 1.44 4.05 -1.51
CA TYR A 117 -0.01 4.17 -1.66
C TYR A 117 -0.46 3.83 -3.07
N ASP A 118 -1.69 3.34 -3.19
CA ASP A 118 -2.31 3.17 -4.50
C ASP A 118 -2.45 4.52 -5.20
N HIS A 119 -2.28 4.52 -6.52
CA HIS A 119 -2.49 5.72 -7.32
C HIS A 119 -3.94 6.19 -7.16
N PHE A 120 -4.11 7.43 -6.72
CA PHE A 120 -5.43 8.02 -6.54
C PHE A 120 -5.68 9.11 -7.57
N LYS A 121 -6.88 9.12 -8.15
CA LYS A 121 -7.36 10.14 -9.07
C LYS A 121 -8.78 10.56 -8.72
N LEU A 122 -9.04 11.86 -8.80
CA LEU A 122 -10.37 12.43 -8.58
C LEU A 122 -10.61 13.60 -9.52
N GLU A 123 -11.69 13.56 -10.27
CA GLU A 123 -12.18 14.70 -11.05
C GLU A 123 -13.14 15.54 -10.20
N PHE A 124 -13.00 16.87 -10.27
CA PHE A 124 -13.87 17.80 -9.56
C PHE A 124 -13.93 19.16 -10.27
N SER A 125 -14.88 20.01 -9.90
CA SER A 125 -15.00 21.35 -10.46
C SER A 125 -15.13 22.40 -9.35
N ILE A 126 -14.53 23.56 -9.56
CA ILE A 126 -14.67 24.74 -8.70
C ILE A 126 -15.59 25.74 -9.40
N THR A 127 -16.64 26.18 -8.70
CA THR A 127 -17.57 27.22 -9.16
C THR A 127 -17.27 28.55 -8.46
N ASN A 128 -17.93 29.64 -8.88
CA ASN A 128 -17.65 30.99 -8.37
C ASN A 128 -18.01 31.21 -6.89
N LEU A 129 -18.84 30.35 -6.30
CA LEU A 129 -19.45 30.59 -4.99
C LEU A 129 -18.97 29.62 -3.91
N GLU A 130 -18.18 28.62 -4.28
CA GLU A 130 -17.91 27.48 -3.41
C GLU A 130 -16.44 27.08 -3.46
N GLY A 131 -15.93 26.65 -2.31
CA GLY A 131 -14.72 25.87 -2.20
C GLY A 131 -15.05 24.40 -1.97
N LEU A 132 -14.02 23.57 -1.86
CA LEU A 132 -14.15 22.14 -1.61
C LEU A 132 -13.29 21.70 -0.44
N TYR A 133 -13.85 20.82 0.37
CA TYR A 133 -13.13 20.02 1.35
C TYR A 133 -13.14 18.56 0.93
N LEU A 134 -11.95 17.97 0.81
CA LEU A 134 -11.74 16.56 0.51
C LEU A 134 -11.12 15.88 1.72
N ASP A 135 -11.85 14.94 2.34
CA ASP A 135 -11.30 14.00 3.32
C ASP A 135 -10.95 12.70 2.60
N LEU A 136 -9.67 12.39 2.49
CA LEU A 136 -9.12 11.29 1.70
C LEU A 136 -8.40 10.29 2.60
N LYS A 137 -8.78 9.02 2.45
CA LYS A 137 -8.12 7.87 3.06
C LYS A 137 -7.43 7.08 1.96
N LEU A 138 -6.10 7.05 1.96
CA LEU A 138 -5.30 6.34 0.94
C LEU A 138 -5.25 4.83 1.24
N GLY A 139 -5.52 4.03 0.21
CA GLY A 139 -5.20 2.60 0.20
C GLY A 139 -3.69 2.40 0.09
N LEU A 140 -3.18 1.35 0.74
CA LEU A 140 -1.76 1.00 0.67
C LEU A 140 -1.43 0.48 -0.73
N GLY A 141 -0.34 0.98 -1.29
CA GLY A 141 0.21 0.51 -2.56
C GLY A 141 0.76 -0.91 -2.40
N PRO A 142 1.19 -1.57 -3.48
CA PRO A 142 1.83 -2.89 -3.37
C PRO A 142 3.08 -2.82 -2.48
N GLU A 143 3.29 -3.84 -1.65
CA GLU A 143 4.49 -3.87 -0.81
C GLU A 143 5.71 -4.09 -1.71
N LEU A 144 6.56 -3.06 -1.81
CA LEU A 144 7.75 -3.08 -2.65
C LEU A 144 8.91 -3.86 -2.02
N THR A 145 8.79 -4.20 -0.73
CA THR A 145 9.83 -4.95 -0.03
C THR A 145 9.80 -6.41 -0.46
N ILE A 146 10.83 -6.82 -1.19
CA ILE A 146 11.07 -8.21 -1.55
C ILE A 146 12.05 -8.80 -0.54
N TYR A 147 11.59 -9.76 0.24
CA TYR A 147 12.43 -10.54 1.14
C TYR A 147 13.04 -11.72 0.38
N GLN A 148 14.31 -11.99 0.69
CA GLN A 148 15.06 -13.12 0.15
C GLN A 148 15.53 -14.01 1.29
N ILE A 149 15.26 -15.31 1.19
CA ILE A 149 15.80 -16.34 2.08
C ILE A 149 16.93 -17.05 1.35
N HIS A 150 18.16 -16.84 1.79
CA HIS A 150 19.36 -17.50 1.27
C HIS A 150 19.70 -18.71 2.14
N SER A 151 19.62 -19.92 1.58
CA SER A 151 19.78 -21.16 2.33
C SER A 151 20.84 -22.07 1.73
N LYS A 152 21.63 -22.70 2.61
CA LYS A 152 22.63 -23.71 2.22
C LYS A 152 22.01 -25.05 1.83
N LYS A 153 20.77 -25.30 2.27
CA LYS A 153 20.00 -26.51 1.97
C LYS A 153 18.64 -26.17 1.37
N LYS A 154 18.06 -27.10 0.60
CA LYS A 154 16.68 -26.96 0.13
C LYS A 154 15.74 -26.91 1.33
N LEU A 155 14.96 -25.83 1.43
CA LEU A 155 13.92 -25.69 2.43
C LEU A 155 12.62 -26.31 1.92
N SER A 156 11.91 -26.97 2.83
CA SER A 156 10.53 -27.40 2.61
C SER A 156 9.60 -26.18 2.58
N LYS A 157 8.42 -26.35 1.96
CA LYS A 157 7.36 -25.32 1.98
C LYS A 157 7.00 -24.89 3.40
N LYS A 158 6.98 -25.84 4.36
CA LYS A 158 6.69 -25.56 5.77
C LYS A 158 7.75 -24.66 6.39
N GLU A 159 9.04 -24.98 6.22
CA GLU A 159 10.15 -24.16 6.72
C GLU A 159 10.10 -22.73 6.13
N ILE A 160 9.80 -22.60 4.83
CA ILE A 160 9.66 -21.29 4.19
C ILE A 160 8.53 -20.47 4.84
N LEU A 161 7.36 -21.07 5.05
CA LEU A 161 6.22 -20.41 5.68
C LEU A 161 6.50 -20.00 7.13
N GLU A 162 7.21 -20.83 7.90
CA GLU A 162 7.64 -20.50 9.27
C GLU A 162 8.58 -19.29 9.29
N ILE A 163 9.53 -19.22 8.35
CA ILE A 163 10.44 -18.08 8.21
C ILE A 163 9.65 -16.81 7.83
N ILE A 164 8.73 -16.91 6.86
CA ILE A 164 7.87 -15.79 6.46
C ILE A 164 7.02 -15.29 7.65
N GLN A 165 6.47 -16.20 8.45
CA GLN A 165 5.68 -15.85 9.63
C GLN A 165 6.54 -15.16 10.70
N CYS A 166 7.78 -15.62 10.90
CA CYS A 166 8.73 -14.94 11.77
C CYS A 166 9.00 -13.51 11.28
N ILE A 167 9.27 -13.33 9.99
CA ILE A 167 9.58 -12.01 9.39
C ILE A 167 8.38 -11.08 9.58
N ARG A 168 7.16 -11.55 9.34
CA ARG A 168 5.93 -10.78 9.55
C ARG A 168 5.79 -10.29 10.99
N HIS A 169 6.11 -11.12 11.97
CA HIS A 169 6.00 -10.75 13.38
C HIS A 169 7.10 -9.76 13.81
N ASN A 170 8.25 -9.79 13.16
CA ASN A 170 9.43 -9.00 13.53
C ASN A 170 9.73 -7.85 12.56
N GLN A 171 8.84 -7.55 11.62
CA GLN A 171 9.05 -6.57 10.54
C GLN A 171 9.42 -5.18 11.07
N HIS A 172 8.84 -4.77 12.19
CA HIS A 172 9.04 -3.45 12.81
C HIS A 172 10.24 -3.37 13.77
N ILE A 173 10.90 -4.49 14.08
CA ILE A 173 12.00 -4.55 15.06
C ILE A 173 13.30 -4.92 14.35
N SER A 174 13.34 -6.09 13.72
CA SER A 174 14.47 -6.57 12.91
C SER A 174 14.10 -7.92 12.29
N PHE A 175 13.80 -7.94 10.99
CA PHE A 175 13.58 -9.18 10.24
C PHE A 175 14.82 -10.10 10.25
N ALA A 176 16.03 -9.53 10.43
CA ALA A 176 17.28 -10.28 10.44
C ALA A 176 17.32 -11.33 11.57
N ARG A 177 16.57 -11.14 12.67
CA ARG A 177 16.44 -12.11 13.77
C ARG A 177 15.82 -13.44 13.35
N CYS A 178 15.12 -13.46 12.24
CA CYS A 178 14.54 -14.68 11.69
C CYS A 178 15.59 -15.54 10.95
N SER A 179 16.80 -15.03 10.75
CA SER A 179 17.93 -15.76 10.18
C SER A 179 18.48 -16.79 11.17
N LYS A 180 19.09 -17.85 10.67
CA LYS A 180 19.73 -18.88 11.49
C LYS A 180 21.16 -19.12 11.04
N GLN A 181 22.10 -18.74 11.91
CA GLN A 181 23.53 -18.83 11.66
C GLN A 181 23.91 -20.23 11.14
N GLY A 182 24.68 -20.25 10.05
CA GLY A 182 25.14 -21.49 9.41
C GLY A 182 24.08 -22.27 8.62
N GLN A 183 22.82 -21.83 8.60
CA GLN A 183 21.73 -22.50 7.86
C GLN A 183 21.18 -21.61 6.74
N TYR A 184 20.65 -20.45 7.11
CA TYR A 184 20.07 -19.50 6.18
C TYR A 184 20.09 -18.08 6.74
N TYR A 185 20.11 -17.08 5.86
CA TYR A 185 19.96 -15.68 6.24
C TYR A 185 18.90 -14.99 5.38
N ILE A 186 18.38 -13.88 5.91
CA ILE A 186 17.33 -13.10 5.26
C ILE A 186 17.91 -11.73 4.86
N SER A 187 17.69 -11.35 3.61
CA SER A 187 17.98 -10.01 3.11
C SER A 187 16.74 -9.38 2.49
N ILE A 188 16.80 -8.08 2.25
CA ILE A 188 15.83 -7.34 1.45
C ILE A 188 16.50 -6.96 0.14
N GLN A 189 15.81 -7.15 -0.97
CA GLN A 189 16.18 -6.57 -2.25
C GLN A 189 15.56 -5.17 -2.33
N ILE A 190 16.42 -4.16 -2.54
CA ILE A 190 16.04 -2.76 -2.78
C ILE A 190 16.10 -2.51 -4.29
#